data_AF-A0A523IJH9-F1
#
_entry.id   AF-A0A523IJH9-F1
#
_cell.length_a   1.000
_cell.length_b   1.000
_cell.length_c   1.000
_cell.angle_alpha   90.00
_cell.angle_beta   90.00
_cell.angle_gamma   90.00
#
_symmetry.space_group_name_H-M   'P 1'
#
loop_
_entity.id
_entity.type
_entity.pdbx_description
1 polymer ?
#
loop_
_entity_poly.entity_id
_entity_poly.type
_entity_poly.pdbx_seq_one_letter_code
_entity_poly.pdbx_strand_id
1 'polypeptide(L)'
;MSRDIDNLVYIAAFRYALGRSTYIVSAIAKALLEANLSDDDKRFIIKEINDTNGKLGMDMDEKIWLEVKATFERDLSRRIRYGL
;
A
#
# COMPACT_ATOMS: atom_id res chain seq x y z
N MET A 1 0.42 21.24 6.28
CA MET A 1 0.57 20.10 7.21
C MET A 1 1.94 19.49 6.95
N SER A 2 2.68 19.01 7.96
CA SER A 2 3.97 18.36 7.68
C SER A 2 3.72 17.06 6.90
N ARG A 3 4.59 16.73 5.95
CA ARG A 3 4.49 15.50 5.11
C ARG A 3 4.30 14.23 5.95
N ASP A 4 4.82 14.22 7.17
CA ASP A 4 4.76 13.06 8.07
C ASP A 4 3.32 12.76 8.54
N ILE A 5 2.49 13.78 8.76
CA ILE A 5 1.10 13.58 9.18
C ILE A 5 0.28 12.99 8.01
N ASP A 6 0.52 13.47 6.79
CA ASP A 6 -0.19 13.00 5.61
C ASP A 6 0.13 11.52 5.32
N ASN A 7 1.40 11.11 5.46
CA ASN A 7 1.80 9.70 5.33
C ASN A 7 1.13 8.81 6.39
N LEU A 8 1.05 9.26 7.64
CA LEU A 8 0.37 8.51 8.70
C LEU A 8 -1.11 8.27 8.41
N VAL A 9 -1.81 9.24 7.79
CA VAL A 9 -3.20 9.07 7.39
C VAL A 9 -3.35 7.96 6.33
N TYR A 10 -2.46 7.93 5.33
CA TYR A 10 -2.47 6.88 4.31
C TYR A 10 -2.21 5.49 4.91
N ILE A 11 -1.21 5.39 5.81
CA ILE A 11 -0.90 4.14 6.51
C ILE A 11 -2.04 3.68 7.43
N ALA A 12 -2.67 4.61 8.14
CA ALA A 12 -3.82 4.31 9.00
C ALA A 12 -5.02 3.81 8.17
N ALA A 13 -5.33 4.47 7.06
CA ALA A 13 -6.39 4.06 6.15
C ALA A 13 -6.11 2.66 5.55
N PHE A 14 -4.89 2.43 5.07
CA PHE A 14 -4.44 1.12 4.60
C PHE A 14 -4.68 0.01 5.64
N ARG A 15 -4.15 0.20 6.86
CA ARG A 15 -4.31 -0.78 7.95
C ARG A 15 -5.76 -0.99 8.35
N TYR A 16 -6.57 0.06 8.33
CA TYR A 16 -7.99 -0.06 8.60
C TYR A 16 -8.69 -0.97 7.58
N ALA A 17 -8.37 -0.84 6.29
CA ALA A 17 -9.06 -1.59 5.24
C ALA A 17 -8.49 -2.99 4.99
N LEU A 18 -7.21 -3.23 5.29
CA LEU A 18 -6.55 -4.52 5.06
C LEU A 18 -7.28 -5.68 5.75
N GLY A 19 -7.65 -6.70 4.98
CA GLY A 19 -8.35 -7.89 5.49
C GLY A 19 -9.81 -7.65 5.90
N ARG A 20 -10.37 -6.46 5.65
CA ARG A 20 -11.77 -6.14 5.94
C ARG A 20 -12.61 -6.17 4.66
N SER A 21 -13.83 -6.67 4.78
CA SER A 21 -14.87 -6.54 3.76
C SER A 21 -15.43 -5.13 3.74
N THR A 22 -14.78 -4.21 3.01
CA THR A 22 -15.18 -2.79 2.95
C THR A 22 -15.11 -2.22 1.55
N TYR A 23 -16.03 -1.32 1.21
CA TYR A 23 -16.12 -0.71 -0.13
C TYR A 23 -15.06 0.36 -0.40
N ILE A 24 -14.24 0.71 0.60
CA ILE A 24 -13.24 1.78 0.48
C ILE A 24 -11.87 1.31 -0.03
N VAL A 25 -11.67 0.00 -0.22
CA VAL A 25 -10.39 -0.59 -0.63
C VAL A 25 -9.86 0.05 -1.91
N SER A 26 -10.70 0.20 -2.93
CA SER A 26 -10.33 0.83 -4.20
C SER A 26 -9.92 2.30 -4.05
N ALA A 27 -10.63 3.06 -3.20
CA ALA A 27 -10.33 4.46 -2.93
C ALA A 27 -8.99 4.62 -2.20
N ILE A 28 -8.72 3.75 -1.21
CA ILE A 28 -7.46 3.76 -0.47
C ILE A 28 -6.30 3.33 -1.36
N ALA A 29 -6.47 2.26 -2.15
CA ALA A 29 -5.45 1.80 -3.08
C ALA A 29 -5.06 2.90 -4.07
N LYS A 30 -6.05 3.59 -4.66
CA LYS A 30 -5.80 4.74 -5.54
C LYS A 30 -5.03 5.85 -4.81
N ALA A 31 -5.47 6.21 -3.62
CA ALA A 31 -4.83 7.25 -2.81
C ALA A 31 -3.37 6.90 -2.46
N LEU A 32 -3.08 5.64 -2.15
CA LEU A 32 -1.72 5.14 -1.88
C LEU A 32 -0.81 5.23 -3.12
N LEU A 33 -1.32 4.90 -4.30
CA LEU A 33 -0.56 4.92 -5.54
C LEU A 33 -0.27 6.35 -6.04
N GLU A 34 -1.13 7.31 -5.71
CA GLU A 34 -0.96 8.73 -6.03
C GLU A 34 -0.11 9.47 -4.97
N ALA A 35 0.03 8.90 -3.77
CA ALA A 35 0.81 9.48 -2.69
C ALA A 35 2.32 9.35 -2.92
N ASN A 36 3.07 10.41 -2.59
CA ASN A 36 4.54 10.39 -2.59
C ASN A 36 5.07 9.77 -1.29
N LEU A 37 4.79 8.48 -1.09
CA LEU A 37 5.24 7.72 0.07
C LEU A 37 6.75 7.48 0.04
N SER A 38 7.36 7.45 1.22
CA SER A 38 8.77 7.09 1.38
C SER A 38 9.01 5.62 1.01
N ASP A 39 10.26 5.26 0.78
CA ASP A 39 10.62 3.86 0.51
C ASP A 39 10.33 2.96 1.72
N ASP A 40 10.47 3.49 2.94
CA ASP A 40 10.15 2.76 4.17
C ASP A 40 8.65 2.52 4.31
N ASP A 41 7.81 3.51 3.98
CA ASP A 41 6.35 3.36 3.99
C ASP A 41 5.90 2.29 2.98
N LYS A 42 6.49 2.28 1.78
CA LYS A 42 6.19 1.26 0.75
C LYS A 42 6.59 -0.13 1.22
N ARG A 43 7.81 -0.28 1.79
CA ARG A 43 8.29 -1.55 2.36
C ARG A 43 7.38 -2.03 3.48
N PHE A 44 6.95 -1.11 4.33
CA PHE A 44 6.02 -1.40 5.42
C PHE A 44 4.69 -1.95 4.89
N ILE A 45 4.07 -1.30 3.88
CA ILE A 45 2.84 -1.79 3.25
C ILE A 45 3.02 -3.18 2.62
N ILE A 46 4.11 -3.37 1.85
CA ILE A 46 4.42 -4.68 1.23
C ILE A 46 4.52 -5.78 2.29
N LYS A 47 5.20 -5.49 3.40
CA LYS A 47 5.35 -6.42 4.53
C LYS A 47 3.99 -6.80 5.11
N GLU A 48 3.14 -5.83 5.44
CA GLU A 48 1.82 -6.12 6.04
C GLU A 48 0.93 -6.95 5.08
N ILE A 49 0.98 -6.68 3.77
CA ILE A 49 0.27 -7.50 2.77
C ILE A 49 0.77 -8.95 2.80
N ASN A 50 2.09 -9.17 2.83
CA ASN A 50 2.67 -10.51 2.90
C ASN A 50 2.30 -11.26 4.18
N ASP A 51 2.27 -10.55 5.31
CA ASP A 51 1.99 -11.13 6.62
C ASP A 51 0.51 -11.55 6.79
N THR A 52 -0.40 -11.13 5.90
CA THR A 52 -1.81 -11.53 5.96
C THR A 52 -2.05 -13.02 5.66
N ASN A 53 -1.06 -13.76 5.14
CA ASN A 53 -1.21 -15.14 4.70
C ASN A 53 -2.41 -15.35 3.75
N GLY A 54 -2.67 -14.39 2.86
CA GLY A 54 -3.77 -14.41 1.90
C GLY A 54 -5.11 -13.88 2.43
N LYS A 55 -5.18 -13.44 3.69
CA LYS A 55 -6.40 -12.84 4.27
C LYS A 55 -6.50 -11.35 3.94
N LEU A 56 -6.63 -11.03 2.65
CA LEU A 56 -6.60 -9.65 2.14
C LEU A 56 -7.97 -8.98 2.01
N GLY A 57 -9.05 -9.71 2.28
CA GLY A 57 -10.43 -9.26 2.11
C GLY A 57 -11.18 -10.25 1.23
N MET A 58 -12.12 -9.77 0.41
CA MET A 58 -12.73 -10.58 -0.65
C MET A 58 -11.78 -10.69 -1.87
N ASP A 59 -12.08 -11.59 -2.81
CA ASP A 59 -11.28 -11.81 -4.03
C ASP A 59 -10.98 -10.52 -4.81
N MET A 60 -11.91 -9.57 -4.82
CA MET A 60 -11.72 -8.27 -5.49
C MET A 60 -10.74 -7.38 -4.70
N ASP A 61 -10.83 -7.37 -3.38
CA ASP A 61 -9.93 -6.62 -2.50
C ASP A 61 -8.50 -7.19 -2.60
N GLU A 62 -8.37 -8.52 -2.62
CA GLU A 62 -7.10 -9.21 -2.79
C GLU A 62 -6.40 -8.78 -4.08
N LYS A 63 -7.11 -8.79 -5.22
CA LYS A 63 -6.54 -8.34 -6.50
C LYS A 63 -6.02 -6.90 -6.42
N ILE A 64 -6.76 -6.01 -5.77
CA ILE A 64 -6.38 -4.61 -5.60
C ILE A 64 -5.11 -4.50 -4.73
N TRP A 65 -5.06 -5.20 -3.59
CA TRP A 65 -3.89 -5.17 -2.73
C TRP A 65 -2.64 -5.76 -3.38
N LEU A 66 -2.79 -6.84 -4.16
CA LEU A 66 -1.69 -7.42 -4.93
C LEU A 66 -1.20 -6.47 -6.03
N GLU A 67 -2.07 -5.68 -6.65
CA GLU A 67 -1.68 -4.64 -7.61
C GLU A 67 -0.89 -3.50 -6.94
N VAL A 68 -1.34 -3.03 -5.77
CA VAL A 68 -0.61 -2.03 -4.96
C VAL A 68 0.79 -2.55 -4.62
N LYS A 69 0.87 -3.78 -4.09
CA LYS A 69 2.14 -4.44 -3.76
C LYS A 69 3.07 -4.50 -4.98
N ALA A 70 2.59 -5.03 -6.10
CA ALA A 70 3.39 -5.17 -7.32
C ALA A 70 3.86 -3.82 -7.87
N THR A 71 3.09 -2.75 -7.67
CA THR A 71 3.46 -1.40 -8.09
C THR A 71 4.58 -0.83 -7.22
N PHE A 72 4.48 -0.97 -5.89
CA PHE A 72 5.54 -0.53 -4.98
C PHE A 72 6.83 -1.34 -5.12
N GLU A 73 6.75 -2.66 -5.33
CA GLU A 73 7.92 -3.50 -5.60
C GLU A 73 8.67 -3.05 -6.87
N ARG A 74 7.92 -2.70 -7.94
CA ARG A 74 8.51 -2.17 -9.18
C ARG A 74 9.16 -0.80 -8.97
N ASP A 75 8.52 0.09 -8.22
CA ASP A 75 9.08 1.41 -7.92
C ASP A 75 10.39 1.31 -7.14
N LEU A 76 10.41 0.53 -6.05
CA LEU A 76 11.61 0.30 -5.24
C LEU A 76 12.73 -0.35 -6.06
N SER A 77 12.40 -1.33 -6.92
CA SER A 77 13.37 -1.98 -7.79
C SER A 77 13.99 -1.01 -8.80
N ARG A 78 13.23 -0.04 -9.32
CA ARG A 78 13.75 1.00 -10.21
C ARG A 78 14.69 1.93 -9.48
N ARG A 79 14.37 2.36 -8.25
CA ARG A 79 15.25 3.21 -7.43
C ARG A 79 16.59 2.55 -7.16
N ILE A 80 16.59 1.27 -6.81
CA ILE A 80 17.82 0.47 -6.63
C ILE A 80 18.62 0.39 -7.94
N ARG A 81 17.96 0.12 -9.07
CA ARG A 81 18.63 -0.04 -10.37
C ARG A 81 19.25 1.27 -10.88
N TYR A 82 18.60 2.41 -10.62
CA TYR A 82 18.98 3.69 -11.20
C TYR A 82 19.60 4.69 -10.20
N GLY A 83 19.72 4.33 -8.93
CA GLY A 83 20.32 5.18 -7.88
C GLY A 83 19.52 6.44 -7.57
N LEU A 84 18.19 6.36 -7.66
CA LEU A 84 17.23 7.46 -7.43
C LEU A 84 16.72 7.50 -5.99
#